data_AF-A0A8T1Z4D8-F1
#
_entry.id   AF-A0A8T1Z4D8-F1
#
_cell.length_a   1.000
_cell.length_b   1.000
_cell.length_c   1.000
_cell.angle_alpha   90.00
_cell.angle_beta   90.00
_cell.angle_gamma   90.00
#
_symmetry.space_group_name_H-M   'P 1'
#
loop_
_entity.id
_entity.type
_entity.pdbx_description
1 polymer ?
#
loop_
_entity_poly.entity_id
_entity_poly.type
_entity_poly.pdbx_seq_one_letter_code
_entity_poly.pdbx_strand_id
1 'polypeptide(L)'
;MATATYPPPPPYYRLYKDYSENPNSAPEPPPPIEGTYVCFGGNYTTEDVLPSLEEQGVPQLYPKDSNVDYKKELRSLNRELQLHILELADVLVDRPSQYAKRIGEISSIFKNLHHLLNSLRPHQV
;
A
#
# COMPACT_ATOMS: atom_id res chain seq x y z
N MET A 1 4.22 -31.93 26.58
CA MET A 1 3.18 -30.93 26.84
C MET A 1 2.57 -30.55 25.52
N ALA A 2 1.25 -30.69 25.33
CA ALA A 2 0.60 -30.30 24.08
C ALA A 2 0.52 -28.77 24.03
N THR A 3 1.27 -28.15 23.11
CA THR A 3 1.21 -26.72 22.84
C THR A 3 0.20 -26.48 21.75
N ALA A 4 -0.86 -25.70 22.02
CA ALA A 4 -1.82 -25.31 20.99
C ALA A 4 -1.15 -24.42 19.94
N THR A 5 -1.43 -24.66 18.65
CA THR A 5 -0.84 -23.92 17.51
C THR A 5 -1.39 -22.50 17.36
N TYR A 6 -2.54 -22.22 17.97
CA TYR A 6 -3.23 -20.92 17.86
C TYR A 6 -3.40 -20.27 19.23
N PRO A 7 -3.34 -18.92 19.30
CA PRO A 7 -3.59 -18.22 20.55
C PRO A 7 -5.03 -18.48 21.04
N PRO A 8 -5.26 -18.50 22.36
CA PRO A 8 -6.61 -18.54 22.88
C PRO A 8 -7.40 -17.30 22.44
N PRO A 9 -8.73 -17.37 22.34
CA PRO A 9 -9.54 -16.21 22.00
C PRO A 9 -9.34 -15.11 23.06
N PRO A 10 -9.49 -13.83 22.66
CA PRO A 10 -9.45 -12.71 23.60
C PRO A 10 -10.43 -12.92 24.77
N PRO A 11 -10.08 -12.50 26.00
CA PRO A 11 -10.87 -12.78 27.21
C PRO A 11 -12.28 -12.12 27.18
N TYR A 12 -12.57 -11.26 26.20
CA TYR A 12 -13.83 -10.56 26.03
C TYR A 12 -15.05 -11.49 25.89
N TYR A 13 -14.87 -12.77 25.51
CA TYR A 13 -15.97 -13.75 25.51
C TYR A 13 -16.65 -13.89 26.89
N ARG A 14 -15.93 -13.59 27.99
CA ARG A 14 -16.48 -13.66 29.35
C ARG A 14 -17.54 -12.61 29.65
N LEU A 15 -17.62 -11.55 28.84
CA LEU A 15 -18.59 -10.46 28.99
C LEU A 15 -19.98 -10.84 28.45
N TYR A 16 -20.12 -12.00 27.81
CA TYR A 16 -21.36 -12.44 27.14
C TYR A 16 -22.09 -13.56 27.89
N LYS A 17 -21.77 -13.82 29.16
CA LYS A 17 -22.34 -14.95 29.92
C LYS A 17 -23.86 -14.86 30.12
N ASP A 18 -24.35 -13.65 30.41
CA ASP A 18 -25.74 -13.42 30.80
C ASP A 18 -26.61 -12.95 29.61
N TYR A 19 -26.05 -12.97 28.38
CA TYR A 19 -26.71 -12.46 27.18
C TYR A 19 -28.03 -13.17 26.88
N SER A 20 -28.14 -14.46 27.21
CA SER A 20 -29.38 -15.23 27.04
C SER A 20 -30.52 -14.75 27.93
N GLU A 21 -30.20 -14.17 29.09
CA GLU A 21 -31.18 -13.67 30.06
C GLU A 21 -31.43 -12.17 29.87
N ASN A 22 -30.38 -11.40 29.53
CA ASN A 22 -30.45 -9.97 29.29
C ASN A 22 -29.60 -9.58 28.07
N PRO A 23 -30.21 -9.31 26.90
CA PRO A 23 -29.49 -8.91 25.69
C PRO A 23 -28.65 -7.63 25.84
N ASN A 24 -28.99 -6.77 26.81
CA ASN A 24 -28.25 -5.53 27.09
C ASN A 24 -27.06 -5.75 28.04
N SER A 25 -26.80 -6.98 28.50
CA SER A 25 -25.64 -7.29 29.36
C SER A 25 -24.33 -7.29 28.58
N ALA A 26 -24.38 -7.47 27.26
CA ALA A 26 -23.21 -7.46 26.41
C ALA A 26 -22.72 -6.01 26.17
N PRO A 27 -21.40 -5.77 26.19
CA PRO A 27 -20.87 -4.46 25.86
C PRO A 27 -21.12 -4.11 24.40
N GLU A 28 -21.36 -2.84 24.13
CA GLU A 28 -21.38 -2.31 22.76
C GLU A 28 -20.01 -2.50 22.09
N PRO A 29 -19.97 -2.62 20.75
CA PRO A 29 -18.70 -2.69 20.03
C PRO A 29 -17.86 -1.44 20.32
N PRO A 30 -16.52 -1.57 20.37
CA PRO A 30 -15.66 -0.42 20.55
C PRO A 30 -15.86 0.59 19.41
N PRO A 31 -15.69 1.90 19.68
CA PRO A 31 -15.76 2.90 18.64
C PRO A 31 -14.69 2.66 17.56
N PRO A 32 -14.91 3.13 16.32
CA PRO A 32 -13.89 3.10 15.28
C PRO A 32 -12.59 3.73 15.78
N ILE A 33 -11.45 3.10 15.45
CA ILE A 33 -10.15 3.66 15.75
C ILE A 33 -9.98 4.93 14.92
N GLU A 34 -9.49 6.01 15.53
CA GLU A 34 -9.08 7.23 14.85
C GLU A 34 -7.56 7.37 14.92
N GLY A 35 -6.93 7.79 13.83
CA GLY A 35 -5.48 7.97 13.71
C GLY A 35 -4.75 6.74 13.17
N THR A 36 -3.52 6.53 13.65
CA THR A 36 -2.63 5.46 13.15
C THR A 36 -2.92 4.13 13.83
N TYR A 37 -3.05 3.05 13.05
CA TYR A 37 -3.26 1.69 13.53
C TYR A 37 -2.38 0.69 12.78
N VAL A 38 -2.05 -0.44 13.43
CA VAL A 38 -1.29 -1.52 12.80
C VAL A 38 -2.25 -2.59 12.30
N CYS A 39 -2.16 -2.94 11.02
CA CYS A 39 -2.95 -4.01 10.42
C CYS A 39 -2.04 -4.91 9.58
N PHE A 40 -2.07 -6.23 9.80
CA PHE A 40 -1.24 -7.20 9.07
C PHE A 40 0.27 -6.86 9.00
N GLY A 41 0.80 -6.18 10.03
CA GLY A 41 2.20 -5.75 10.08
C GLY A 41 2.52 -4.43 9.35
N GLY A 42 1.52 -3.76 8.77
CA GLY A 42 1.63 -2.42 8.21
C GLY A 42 1.02 -1.35 9.13
N ASN A 43 1.59 -0.14 9.11
CA ASN A 43 1.00 1.05 9.73
C ASN A 43 0.03 1.68 8.74
N TYR A 44 -1.21 1.91 9.17
CA TYR A 44 -2.28 2.54 8.41
C TYR A 44 -2.78 3.75 9.18
N THR A 45 -3.39 4.72 8.48
CA THR A 45 -4.07 5.85 9.08
C THR A 45 -5.54 5.84 8.67
N THR A 46 -6.41 6.34 9.53
CA THR A 46 -7.82 6.56 9.20
C THR A 46 -8.04 7.80 8.34
N GLU A 47 -7.03 8.65 8.21
CA GLU A 47 -7.04 9.80 7.30
C GLU A 47 -6.76 9.32 5.87
N ASP A 48 -7.57 9.76 4.91
CA ASP A 48 -7.36 9.45 3.48
C ASP A 48 -6.27 10.38 2.90
N VAL A 49 -5.04 10.17 3.37
CA VAL A 49 -3.86 10.90 2.92
C VAL A 49 -2.98 9.92 2.16
N LEU A 50 -2.74 10.21 0.88
CA LEU A 50 -1.79 9.47 0.07
C LEU A 50 -0.37 9.79 0.58
N PRO A 51 0.38 8.82 1.13
CA PRO A 51 1.75 9.05 1.57
C PRO A 51 2.63 9.44 0.39
N SER A 52 3.57 10.36 0.64
CA SER A 52 4.48 10.82 -0.40
C SER A 52 5.42 9.69 -0.86
N LEU A 53 5.91 9.78 -2.11
CA LEU A 53 6.90 8.83 -2.61
C LEU A 53 8.22 8.85 -1.81
N GLU A 54 8.59 10.01 -1.29
CA GLU A 54 9.84 10.20 -0.52
C GLU A 54 9.78 9.49 0.83
N GLU A 55 8.63 9.50 1.51
CA GLU A 55 8.39 8.70 2.73
C GLU A 55 8.52 7.20 2.47
N GLN A 56 8.25 6.76 1.24
CA GLN A 56 8.40 5.37 0.81
C GLN A 56 9.83 5.05 0.31
N GLY A 57 10.75 6.01 0.38
CA GLY A 57 12.12 5.87 -0.12
C GLY A 57 12.21 5.79 -1.65
N VAL A 58 11.24 6.35 -2.37
CA VAL A 58 11.15 6.31 -3.83
C VAL A 58 11.33 7.72 -4.39
N PRO A 59 12.24 7.92 -5.37
CA PRO A 59 12.35 9.21 -6.04
C PRO A 59 11.11 9.48 -6.90
N GLN A 60 10.59 10.69 -6.79
CA GLN A 60 9.49 11.15 -7.65
C GLN A 60 10.02 11.52 -9.03
N LEU A 61 9.44 10.92 -10.07
CA LEU A 61 9.88 11.02 -11.48
C LEU A 61 9.04 12.01 -12.31
N TYR A 62 8.09 12.68 -11.70
CA TYR A 62 7.22 13.67 -12.35
C TYR A 62 7.22 14.99 -11.54
N PRO A 63 6.79 16.12 -12.12
CA PRO A 63 6.83 17.42 -11.45
C PRO A 63 6.12 17.43 -10.09
N LYS A 64 6.71 18.14 -9.11
CA LYS A 64 6.13 18.30 -7.76
C LYS A 64 5.08 19.43 -7.68
N ASP A 65 4.87 20.14 -8.78
CA ASP A 65 4.02 21.33 -8.82
C ASP A 65 2.53 20.97 -8.69
N SER A 66 1.72 21.88 -8.12
CA SER A 66 0.29 21.64 -7.87
C SER A 66 -0.57 21.44 -9.13
N ASN A 67 -0.03 21.70 -10.33
CA ASN A 67 -0.74 21.59 -11.61
C ASN A 67 -0.14 20.48 -12.49
N VAL A 68 -0.07 19.26 -11.95
CA VAL A 68 0.41 18.09 -12.70
C VAL A 68 -0.60 17.73 -13.79
N ASP A 69 -0.15 17.71 -15.05
CA ASP A 69 -0.92 17.10 -16.13
C ASP A 69 -0.79 15.57 -16.04
N TYR A 70 -1.68 14.96 -15.25
CA TYR A 70 -1.66 13.53 -15.00
C TYR A 70 -1.66 12.68 -16.27
N LYS A 71 -2.40 13.09 -17.32
CA LYS A 71 -2.47 12.33 -18.57
C LYS A 71 -1.13 12.34 -19.29
N LYS A 72 -0.47 13.49 -19.32
CA LYS A 72 0.87 13.62 -19.92
C LYS A 72 1.90 12.81 -19.13
N GLU A 73 1.93 12.95 -17.81
CA GLU A 73 2.93 12.28 -16.97
C GLU A 73 2.75 10.75 -16.95
N LEU A 74 1.50 10.24 -16.84
CA LEU A 74 1.24 8.81 -16.95
C LEU A 74 1.67 8.23 -18.30
N ARG A 75 1.47 8.97 -19.40
CA ARG A 75 1.95 8.55 -20.73
C ARG A 75 3.46 8.57 -20.83
N SER A 76 4.11 9.57 -20.23
CA SER A 76 5.57 9.70 -20.19
C SER A 76 6.19 8.50 -19.45
N LEU A 77 5.75 8.24 -18.22
CA LEU A 77 6.21 7.13 -17.40
C LEU A 77 5.92 5.77 -18.03
N ASN A 78 4.79 5.60 -18.71
CA ASN A 78 4.49 4.34 -19.42
C ASN A 78 5.44 4.12 -20.61
N ARG A 79 5.81 5.17 -21.36
CA ARG A 79 6.81 5.06 -22.41
C ARG A 79 8.19 4.72 -21.84
N GLU A 80 8.58 5.34 -20.74
CA GLU A 80 9.82 5.05 -20.03
C GLU A 80 9.87 3.61 -19.52
N LEU A 81 8.76 3.12 -18.95
CA LEU A 81 8.61 1.73 -18.53
C LEU A 81 8.84 0.75 -19.70
N GLN A 82 8.22 1.02 -20.85
CA GLN A 82 8.39 0.17 -22.03
C GLN A 82 9.84 0.13 -22.50
N LEU A 83 10.53 1.27 -22.49
CA LEU A 83 11.95 1.34 -22.83
C LEU A 83 12.80 0.51 -21.86
N HIS A 84 12.57 0.62 -20.55
CA HIS A 84 13.31 -0.16 -19.56
C HIS A 84 13.05 -1.67 -19.65
N ILE A 85 11.85 -2.08 -20.07
CA ILE A 85 11.54 -3.49 -20.33
C ILE A 85 12.35 -4.01 -21.54
N LEU A 86 12.47 -3.21 -22.60
CA LEU A 86 13.32 -3.57 -23.75
C LEU A 86 14.80 -3.64 -23.36
N GLU A 87 15.30 -2.64 -22.62
CA GLU A 87 16.67 -2.63 -22.12
C GLU A 87 16.95 -3.81 -21.18
N LEU A 88 15.96 -4.24 -20.39
CA LEU A 88 16.08 -5.44 -19.57
C LEU A 88 16.23 -6.69 -20.45
N ALA A 89 15.46 -6.81 -21.53
CA ALA A 89 15.59 -7.93 -22.47
C ALA A 89 16.99 -7.98 -23.08
N ASP A 90 17.55 -6.84 -23.50
CA ASP A 90 18.92 -6.75 -24.02
C ASP A 90 19.96 -7.14 -22.95
N VAL A 91 19.81 -6.61 -21.73
CA VAL A 91 20.71 -6.95 -20.60
C VAL A 91 20.67 -8.44 -20.27
N LEU A 92 19.51 -9.09 -20.34
CA LEU A 92 19.39 -10.53 -20.08
C LEU A 92 20.10 -11.38 -21.13
N VAL A 93 20.21 -10.90 -22.37
CA VAL A 93 20.95 -11.59 -23.44
C VAL A 93 22.45 -11.36 -23.31
N ASP A 94 22.89 -10.11 -23.17
CA ASP A 94 24.31 -9.77 -23.24
C ASP A 94 25.04 -9.89 -21.89
N ARG A 95 24.40 -9.44 -20.81
CA ARG A 95 25.01 -9.22 -19.48
C ARG A 95 24.03 -9.54 -18.35
N PRO A 96 23.60 -10.81 -18.21
CA PRO A 96 22.50 -11.19 -17.32
C PRO A 96 22.78 -10.86 -15.85
N SER A 97 24.03 -10.77 -15.41
CA SER A 97 24.40 -10.38 -14.03
C SER A 97 23.98 -8.95 -13.67
N GLN A 98 23.69 -8.08 -14.64
CA GLN A 98 23.33 -6.68 -14.42
C GLN A 98 21.80 -6.44 -14.36
N TYR A 99 20.98 -7.49 -14.45
CA TYR A 99 19.51 -7.38 -14.49
C TYR A 99 18.92 -6.64 -13.29
N ALA A 100 19.50 -6.81 -12.10
CA ALA A 100 18.97 -6.28 -10.85
C ALA A 100 18.82 -4.75 -10.86
N LYS A 101 19.76 -4.04 -11.51
CA LYS A 101 19.66 -2.59 -11.67
C LYS A 101 18.42 -2.20 -12.48
N ARG A 102 18.18 -2.89 -13.60
CA ARG A 102 17.03 -2.64 -14.49
C ARG A 102 15.70 -2.93 -13.80
N ILE A 103 15.64 -4.00 -13.01
CA ILE A 103 14.46 -4.31 -12.20
C ILE A 103 14.19 -3.21 -11.16
N GLY A 104 15.24 -2.65 -10.54
CA GLY A 104 15.12 -1.51 -9.62
C GLY A 104 14.51 -0.27 -10.28
N GLU A 105 14.99 0.07 -11.48
CA GLU A 105 14.47 1.18 -12.28
C GLU A 105 12.99 0.96 -12.66
N ILE A 106 12.65 -0.24 -13.14
CA ILE A 106 11.26 -0.63 -13.44
C ILE A 106 10.35 -0.53 -12.21
N SER A 107 10.81 -1.03 -11.06
CA SER A 107 10.09 -0.94 -9.79
C SER A 107 9.82 0.51 -9.38
N SER A 108 10.81 1.39 -9.55
CA SER A 108 10.65 2.83 -9.28
C SER A 108 9.58 3.47 -10.17
N ILE A 109 9.58 3.17 -11.47
CA ILE A 109 8.57 3.69 -12.41
C ILE A 109 7.17 3.19 -12.05
N PHE A 110 7.02 1.91 -11.70
CA PHE A 110 5.72 1.38 -11.26
C PHE A 110 5.19 2.09 -10.01
N LYS A 111 6.04 2.30 -9.00
CA LYS A 111 5.62 3.04 -7.79
C LYS A 111 5.18 4.47 -8.10
N ASN A 112 5.87 5.14 -9.01
CA ASN A 112 5.49 6.48 -9.49
C ASN A 112 4.14 6.48 -10.24
N LEU A 113 3.93 5.52 -11.14
CA LEU A 113 2.66 5.34 -11.84
C LEU A 113 1.51 5.08 -10.86
N HIS A 114 1.70 4.17 -9.90
CA HIS A 114 0.72 3.87 -8.86
C HIS A 114 0.39 5.09 -8.02
N HIS A 115 1.40 5.87 -7.63
CA HIS A 115 1.18 7.09 -6.88
C HIS A 115 0.32 8.08 -7.67
N LEU A 116 0.65 8.40 -8.92
CA LEU A 116 -0.15 9.29 -9.77
C LEU A 116 -1.61 8.83 -9.94
N LEU A 117 -1.81 7.52 -10.14
CA LEU A 117 -3.15 6.96 -10.26
C LEU A 117 -3.93 7.08 -8.95
N ASN A 118 -3.28 6.85 -7.81
CA ASN A 118 -3.91 7.01 -6.50
C ASN A 118 -4.26 8.49 -6.23
N SER A 119 -3.42 9.43 -6.66
CA SER A 119 -3.70 10.88 -6.56
C SER A 119 -4.97 11.29 -7.34
N LEU A 120 -5.32 10.56 -8.41
CA LEU A 120 -6.52 10.81 -9.21
C LEU A 120 -7.80 10.24 -8.61
N ARG A 121 -7.73 9.27 -7.69
CA ARG A 121 -8.93 8.58 -7.16
C ARG A 121 -10.02 9.51 -6.63
N PRO A 122 -9.72 10.60 -5.88
CA PRO A 122 -10.75 11.50 -5.38
C PRO A 122 -11.56 12.20 -6.49
N HIS A 123 -11.01 12.28 -7.71
CA HIS A 123 -11.63 12.95 -8.85
C HIS A 123 -12.50 12.01 -9.72
N GLN A 124 -12.52 10.71 -9.45
CA GLN A 124 -13.16 9.69 -10.30
C GLN A 124 -14.63 9.41 -9.96
N VAL A 125 -15.32 10.33 -9.29
CA VAL A 125 -16.72 10.17 -8.84
C VAL A 125 -17.71 10.32 -9.99
#